data_AF-A0A942W574-F1
#
_entry.id   AF-A0A942W574-F1
#
_cell.length_a   1.000
_cell.length_b   1.000
_cell.length_c   1.000
_cell.angle_alpha   90.00
_cell.angle_beta   90.00
_cell.angle_gamma   90.00
#
_symmetry.space_group_name_H-M   'P 1'
#
loop_
_entity.id
_entity.type
_entity.pdbx_description
1 polymer ?
#
loop_
_entity_poly.entity_id
_entity_poly.type
_entity_poly.pdbx_seq_one_letter_code
_entity_poly.pdbx_strand_id
1 'polypeptide(L)' 'MAKKKTFEEALTRLEEIAELMEQEETGLENSVKLYKEGVTLSVYCSEILNRAEQQVMELKESADGVFSKKTFNIGEE' A
#
# COMPACT_ATOMS: atom_id res chain seq x y z
N MET A 1 6.32 4.57 -22.39
CA MET A 1 5.19 4.69 -21.44
C MET A 1 5.56 3.87 -20.21
N ALA A 2 5.61 4.47 -19.02
CA ALA A 2 5.94 3.73 -17.81
C ALA A 2 4.76 2.80 -17.46
N LYS A 3 5.02 1.49 -17.39
CA LYS A 3 4.03 0.50 -16.97
C LYS A 3 3.73 0.78 -15.48
N LYS A 4 2.47 1.07 -15.15
CA LYS A 4 2.05 1.15 -13.75
C LYS A 4 2.28 -0.23 -13.13
N LYS A 5 3.01 -0.31 -12.01
CA LYS A 5 3.20 -1.57 -11.28
C LYS A 5 1.83 -2.11 -10.86
N THR A 6 1.63 -3.42 -10.86
CA THR A 6 0.42 -4.00 -10.25
C THR A 6 0.51 -3.92 -8.72
N PHE A 7 -0.60 -4.22 -8.03
CA PHE A 7 -0.61 -4.29 -6.57
C PHE A 7 0.39 -5.34 -6.07
N GLU A 8 0.36 -6.53 -6.67
CA GLU A 8 1.20 -7.67 -6.32
C GLU A 8 2.67 -7.35 -6.55
N GLU A 9 3.01 -6.72 -7.70
CA GLU A 9 4.38 -6.28 -7.97
C GLU A 9 4.89 -5.23 -6.99
N ALA A 10 4.01 -4.34 -6.51
CA ALA A 10 4.35 -3.32 -5.52
C ALA A 10 4.52 -3.93 -4.12
N LEU A 11 3.66 -4.88 -3.75
CA LEU A 11 3.72 -5.59 -2.48
C LEU A 11 4.98 -6.47 -2.39
N THR A 12 5.27 -7.27 -3.42
CA THR A 12 6.49 -8.08 -3.48
C THR A 12 7.74 -7.20 -3.35
N ARG A 13 7.77 -6.04 -4.00
CA ARG A 13 8.89 -5.11 -3.84
C ARG A 13 9.00 -4.55 -2.43
N LEU A 14 7.87 -4.31 -1.76
CA LEU A 14 7.86 -3.84 -0.37
C LEU A 14 8.42 -4.89 0.59
N GLU A 15 8.09 -6.17 0.36
CA GLU A 15 8.64 -7.32 1.10
C GLU A 15 10.16 -7.43 0.89
N GLU A 16 10.64 -7.36 -0.36
CA GLU A 16 12.08 -7.33 -0.66
C GLU A 16 12.80 -6.17 0.03
N ILE A 17 12.19 -4.99 0.07
CA ILE A 17 12.77 -3.82 0.75
C ILE A 17 12.88 -4.09 2.25
N ALA A 18 11.87 -4.69 2.87
CA ALA A 18 11.91 -5.04 4.29
C ALA A 18 13.05 -6.04 4.58
N GLU A 19 13.17 -7.10 3.76
CA GLU A 19 14.26 -8.07 3.88
C GLU A 19 15.64 -7.42 3.73
N LEU A 20 15.81 -6.54 2.73
CA LEU A 20 17.07 -5.82 2.52
C LEU A 20 17.39 -4.89 3.70
N MET A 21 16.39 -4.25 4.31
CA MET A 21 16.60 -3.37 5.46
C MET A 21 16.99 -4.12 6.74
N GLU A 22 16.71 -5.42 6.84
CA GLU A 22 17.10 -6.28 7.96
C GLU A 22 18.54 -6.82 7.83
N GLN A 23 19.15 -6.73 6.63
CA GLN A 23 20.51 -7.20 6.40
C GLN A 23 21.56 -6.25 7.00
N GLU A 24 22.54 -6.82 7.72
CA GLU A 24 23.63 -6.05 8.36
C GLU A 24 24.54 -5.33 7.35
N GLU A 25 24.61 -5.81 6.11
CA GLU A 25 25.37 -5.18 5.02
C GLU A 25 24.68 -3.96 4.40
N THR A 26 23.44 -3.67 4.77
CA THR A 26 22.70 -2.51 4.26
C THR A 26 23.20 -1.24 4.93
N GLY A 27 24.20 -0.63 4.29
CA GLY A 27 24.76 0.65 4.73
C GLY A 27 23.74 1.80 4.73
N LEU A 28 23.98 2.80 5.58
CA LEU A 28 23.08 3.93 5.85
C LEU A 28 22.51 4.59 4.59
N GLU A 29 23.32 4.85 3.56
CA GLU A 29 22.86 5.49 2.33
C GLU A 29 21.82 4.64 1.60
N ASN A 30 22.03 3.32 1.57
CA ASN A 30 21.08 2.38 0.99
C ASN A 30 19.83 2.25 1.84
N SER A 31 19.95 2.22 3.17
CA SER A 31 18.79 2.21 4.09
C SER A 31 17.87 3.41 3.84
N VAL A 32 18.43 4.61 3.63
CA VAL A 32 17.64 5.82 3.34
C VAL A 32 16.95 5.74 1.97
N LYS A 33 17.61 5.16 0.96
CA LYS A 33 17.01 4.95 -0.37
C LYS A 33 15.87 3.93 -0.32
N LEU A 34 16.12 2.79 0.31
CA LEU A 34 15.15 1.70 0.51
C LEU A 34 13.93 2.18 1.31
N TYR A 35 14.14 2.96 2.38
CA TYR A 35 13.04 3.52 3.16
C TYR A 35 12.16 4.46 2.33
N LYS A 36 12.74 5.37 1.53
CA LYS A 36 11.97 6.26 0.64
C LYS A 36 11.17 5.48 -0.39
N GLU A 37 11.76 4.45 -0.97
CA GLU A 37 11.07 3.55 -1.89
C GLU A 37 9.91 2.82 -1.18
N GLY A 38 10.16 2.27 0.00
CA GLY A 38 9.17 1.54 0.80
C GLY A 38 7.98 2.41 1.21
N VAL A 39 8.21 3.65 1.66
CA VAL A 39 7.12 4.60 1.95
C VAL A 39 6.28 4.88 0.70
N THR A 40 6.93 5.09 -0.44
CA THR A 40 6.23 5.35 -1.71
C THR A 40 5.36 4.16 -2.12
N LEU A 41 5.88 2.93 -2.00
CA LEU A 41 5.16 1.71 -2.31
C LEU A 41 4.02 1.44 -1.33
N SER A 42 4.23 1.70 -0.04
CA SER A 42 3.20 1.56 1.00
C SER A 42 1.99 2.47 0.73
N VAL A 43 2.24 3.73 0.39
CA VAL A 43 1.17 4.67 -0.01
C VAL A 43 0.47 4.17 -1.27
N TYR A 44 1.23 3.71 -2.27
CA TYR A 44 0.67 3.19 -3.52
C TYR A 44 -0.24 1.97 -3.29
N CYS A 45 0.19 0.99 -2.49
CA CYS A 45 -0.61 -0.17 -2.13
C CYS A 45 -1.89 0.25 -1.39
N SER A 46 -1.77 1.17 -0.43
CA SER A 46 -2.91 1.70 0.33
C SER A 46 -3.93 2.38 -0.58
N GLU A 47 -3.49 3.17 -1.56
CA GLU A 47 -4.39 3.79 -2.53
C GLU A 47 -5.14 2.77 -3.39
N ILE A 48 -4.48 1.68 -3.81
CA ILE A 48 -5.15 0.62 -4.58
C ILE A 48 -6.21 -0.06 -3.74
N LEU A 49 -5.87 -0.43 -2.49
CA LEU A 49 -6.80 -1.07 -1.57
C LEU A 49 -8.01 -0.18 -1.27
N ASN A 50 -7.79 1.12 -1.04
CA ASN A 50 -8.87 2.08 -0.82
C ASN A 50 -9.82 2.16 -2.03
N ARG A 51 -9.28 2.18 -3.25
CA ARG A 51 -10.12 2.18 -4.47
C ARG A 51 -10.90 0.87 -4.62
N ALA A 52 -10.27 -0.27 -4.35
CA ALA A 52 -10.94 -1.56 -4.41
C ALA A 52 -12.08 -1.65 -3.36
N GLU A 53 -11.83 -1.15 -2.15
CA GLU A 53 -12.85 -1.08 -1.10
C GLU A 53 -14.02 -0.19 -1.52
N GLN A 54 -13.76 1.00 -2.07
CA GLN A 54 -14.80 1.91 -2.58
C GLN A 54 -15.67 1.22 -3.64
N GLN A 55 -15.06 0.54 -4.61
CA GLN A 55 -15.79 -0.19 -5.65
C GLN A 55 -16.67 -1.30 -5.06
N VAL A 56 -16.17 -2.03 -4.07
CA VAL A 56 -16.96 -3.06 -3.37
C VAL A 56 -18.11 -2.44 -2.58
N MET A 57 -17.90 -1.29 -1.95
CA MET A 57 -18.94 -0.55 -1.23
C MET A 57 -20.03 -0.04 -2.17
N GLU A 58 -19.68 0.55 -3.32
CA GLU A 58 -20.63 1.01 -4.34
C GLU A 58 -21.49 -0.14 -4.90
N LEU A 59 -20.87 -1.32 -5.10
CA LEU A 59 -21.60 -2.52 -5.54
C LEU A 59 -22.58 -3.02 -4.46
N LYS A 60 -22.19 -2.99 -3.18
CA LYS A 60 -23.07 -3.33 -2.06
C LYS A 60 -24.19 -2.29 -1.87
N GLU A 61 -23.91 -1.01 -2.06
CA GLU A 61 -24.91 0.07 -2.04
C GLU A 61 -26.01 -0.20 -3.06
N SER A 62 -25.64 -0.62 -4.27
CA SER A 62 -26.56 -0.97 -5.34
C SER A 62 -27.42 -2.21 -5.03
N ALA A 63 -26.96 -3.09 -4.14
CA ALA A 63 -27.65 -4.32 -3.76
C ALA A 63 -28.55 -4.14 -2.51
N ASP A 64 -28.11 -3.38 -1.51
CA ASP A 64 -28.66 -3.47 -0.13
C ASP A 64 -29.14 -2.14 0.49
N GLY A 65 -28.91 -0.98 -0.15
CA GLY A 65 -29.57 0.29 0.17
C GLY A 65 -29.35 0.94 1.56
N VAL A 66 -28.45 0.44 2.42
CA VAL A 66 -28.19 1.03 3.77
C VAL A 66 -26.69 1.18 4.05
N PHE A 67 -26.29 2.40 4.46
CA PHE A 67 -24.91 2.80 4.69
C PHE A 67 -24.49 2.67 6.16
N SER A 68 -23.28 2.17 6.41
CA SER A 68 -22.52 2.42 7.63
C SER A 68 -21.06 2.63 7.26
N LYS A 69 -20.62 3.88 7.17
CA LYS A 69 -19.19 4.21 7.13
C LYS A 69 -18.60 3.79 8.47
N LYS A 70 -17.79 2.74 8.48
CA LYS A 70 -16.71 2.65 9.46
C LYS A 70 -15.46 3.20 8.81
N THR A 71 -15.12 4.43 9.17
CA THR A 71 -13.79 4.99 8.99
C THR A 71 -12.79 4.05 9.66
N PHE A 72 -11.99 3.34 8.86
CA PHE A 72 -10.75 2.76 9.33
C PHE A 72 -9.72 3.89 9.40
N ASN A 73 -9.57 4.46 10.60
CA ASN A 73 -8.45 5.33 10.89
C ASN A 73 -7.21 4.44 11.02
N ILE A 74 -6.44 4.31 9.94
CA ILE A 74 -5.08 3.77 10.03
C ILE A 74 -4.19 4.92 10.49
N GLY A 75 -4.06 5.02 11.82
CA GLY A 75 -3.00 5.74 12.53
C GLY A 75 -2.97 7.26 12.41
N GLU A 76 -3.56 7.95 13.38
CA GLU A 76 -2.87 9.06 14.08
C GLU A 76 -3.07 8.84 15.59
N GLU A 77 -1.94 8.79 16.31
CA GLU A 77 -1.68 8.51 17.74
C GLU A 77 -1.65 7.04 18.22
#